data_AF-A0A7Y9MYE8-F1
#
_entry.id   AF-A0A7Y9MYE8-F1
#
_cell.length_a   1.000
_cell.length_b   1.000
_cell.length_c   1.000
_cell.angle_alpha   90.00
_cell.angle_beta   90.00
_cell.angle_gamma   90.00
#
_symmetry.space_group_name_H-M   'P 1'
#
loop_
_entity.id
_entity.type
_entity.pdbx_description
1 polymer ?
#
loop_
_entity_poly.entity_id
_entity_poly.type
_entity_poly.pdbx_seq_one_letter_code
_entity_poly.pdbx_strand_id
1 'polypeptide(L)'
;MTAPAPVPYDPALVPGLTAFVDLVEVIPLRAETIHANRDHFATIIPPMATQAAGRAVTWEDRTIPGPDGAPDIEVTIVRPTAPAYAPAPAVLSIHGGGMVLGTRFFGTGELIDLAERHGVIGVAVEYRLAPEHPGPAQAEDCYAALEWMAAHADELGIDPDRIIASGMSAGGGLSAAVALMTRDRGGPRLAGQLLGCPMLDDRNDTVSSRQYDGFGAWDRHNNDTAWNAITGSDRGTDRVSPYTSPARADDLSGLAPAFIEVGAAETFRDEAVDYALRIWATGSRAELHVWAGGYHGFSGFSPEAEVSRAAVAARDSWLRRTLRLDG
;
A
#
# COMPACT_ATOMS: atom_id res chain seq x y z
N MET A 1 -14.51 27.21 12.55
CA MET A 1 -13.08 27.21 12.93
C MET A 1 -12.27 27.31 11.64
N THR A 2 -11.25 28.15 11.58
CA THR A 2 -10.35 28.25 10.41
C THR A 2 -9.58 26.94 10.26
N ALA A 3 -9.40 26.46 9.03
CA ALA A 3 -8.61 25.26 8.77
C ALA A 3 -7.18 25.44 9.32
N PRO A 4 -6.58 24.40 9.93
CA PRO A 4 -5.20 24.46 10.41
C PRO A 4 -4.26 24.74 9.23
N ALA A 5 -3.23 25.57 9.46
CA ALA A 5 -2.26 25.90 8.43
C ALA A 5 -1.50 24.62 7.99
N PRO A 6 -1.38 24.33 6.68
CA PRO A 6 -0.67 23.16 6.20
C PRO A 6 0.84 23.23 6.44
N VAL A 7 1.46 22.06 6.58
CA VAL A 7 2.92 21.94 6.55
C VAL A 7 3.40 22.28 5.12
N PRO A 8 4.43 23.12 4.96
CA PRO A 8 4.91 23.46 3.62
C PRO A 8 5.54 22.26 2.92
N TYR A 9 5.36 22.17 1.61
CA TYR A 9 6.08 21.21 0.77
C TYR A 9 7.56 21.58 0.67
N ASP A 10 8.42 20.57 0.51
CA ASP A 10 9.80 20.81 0.10
C ASP A 10 9.80 21.41 -1.32
N PRO A 11 10.48 22.55 -1.57
CA PRO A 11 10.57 23.15 -2.90
C PRO A 11 11.04 22.19 -4.00
N ALA A 12 11.92 21.22 -3.68
CA ALA A 12 12.41 20.22 -4.63
C ALA A 12 11.31 19.22 -5.07
N LEU A 13 10.24 19.09 -4.29
CA LEU A 13 9.12 18.19 -4.55
C LEU A 13 7.96 18.87 -5.31
N VAL A 14 7.88 20.19 -5.30
CA VAL A 14 6.78 20.94 -5.92
C VAL A 14 6.59 20.63 -7.42
N PRO A 15 7.65 20.54 -8.25
CA PRO A 15 7.46 20.18 -9.66
C PRO A 15 6.83 18.80 -9.86
N GLY A 16 7.23 17.81 -9.06
CA GLY A 16 6.66 16.46 -9.12
C GLY A 16 5.23 16.42 -8.60
N LEU A 17 4.90 17.21 -7.58
CA LEU A 17 3.51 17.37 -7.11
C LEU A 17 2.63 17.97 -8.22
N THR A 18 3.08 19.02 -8.89
CA THR A 18 2.33 19.62 -10.01
C THR A 18 2.13 18.60 -11.12
N ALA A 19 3.17 17.87 -11.51
CA ALA A 19 3.07 16.83 -12.54
C ALA A 19 2.10 15.70 -12.13
N PHE A 20 2.08 15.31 -10.85
CA PHE A 20 1.11 14.36 -10.33
C PHE A 20 -0.33 14.87 -10.48
N VAL A 21 -0.60 16.09 -10.00
CA VAL A 21 -1.94 16.68 -10.02
C VAL A 21 -2.44 16.84 -11.47
N ASP A 22 -1.59 17.31 -12.37
CA ASP A 22 -1.91 17.48 -13.79
C ASP A 22 -2.17 16.13 -14.50
N LEU A 23 -1.58 15.04 -14.02
CA LEU A 23 -1.75 13.70 -14.61
C LEU A 23 -2.93 12.94 -14.00
N VAL A 24 -3.13 13.01 -12.68
CA VAL A 24 -4.03 12.15 -11.91
C VAL A 24 -5.33 12.84 -11.55
N GLU A 25 -5.27 14.09 -11.09
CA GLU A 25 -6.42 14.85 -10.56
C GLU A 25 -7.15 15.64 -11.66
N VAL A 26 -7.09 15.15 -12.91
CA VAL A 26 -7.78 15.76 -14.07
C VAL A 26 -9.30 15.69 -13.92
N ILE A 27 -9.79 14.62 -13.28
CA ILE A 27 -11.19 14.41 -12.95
C ILE A 27 -11.27 14.42 -11.41
N PRO A 28 -12.00 15.35 -10.78
CA PRO A 28 -12.16 15.33 -9.33
C PRO A 28 -12.80 14.02 -8.87
N LEU A 29 -12.18 13.32 -7.91
CA LEU A 29 -12.71 12.06 -7.41
C LEU A 29 -13.94 12.29 -6.51
N ARG A 30 -15.12 12.00 -7.04
CA ARG A 30 -16.44 12.13 -6.41
C ARG A 30 -17.22 10.84 -6.63
N ALA A 31 -18.28 10.63 -5.86
CA ALA A 31 -19.05 9.37 -5.91
C ALA A 31 -19.54 9.05 -7.34
N GLU A 32 -19.96 10.07 -8.08
CA GLU A 32 -20.44 9.99 -9.45
C GLU A 32 -19.33 9.87 -10.51
N THR A 33 -18.08 10.17 -10.17
CA THR A 33 -16.94 10.14 -11.10
C THR A 33 -16.01 8.95 -10.89
N ILE A 34 -16.16 8.13 -9.83
CA ILE A 34 -15.27 6.98 -9.53
C ILE A 34 -14.95 6.15 -10.77
N HIS A 35 -15.95 5.77 -11.58
CA HIS A 35 -15.70 4.96 -12.79
C HIS A 35 -14.91 5.72 -13.86
N ALA A 36 -15.22 6.99 -14.10
CA ALA A 36 -14.46 7.82 -15.04
C ALA A 36 -13.01 8.04 -14.54
N ASN A 37 -12.83 8.20 -13.23
CA ASN A 37 -11.51 8.23 -12.61
C ASN A 37 -10.76 6.91 -12.82
N ARG A 38 -11.40 5.75 -12.67
CA ARG A 38 -10.78 4.44 -12.94
C ARG A 38 -10.33 4.31 -14.39
N ASP A 39 -11.21 4.67 -15.33
CA ASP A 39 -10.91 4.59 -16.76
C ASP A 39 -9.69 5.46 -17.09
N HIS A 40 -9.65 6.70 -16.60
CA HIS A 40 -8.49 7.58 -16.74
C HIS A 40 -7.24 6.99 -16.06
N PHE A 41 -7.36 6.54 -14.82
CA PHE A 41 -6.23 6.00 -14.04
C PHE A 41 -5.63 4.76 -14.70
N ALA A 42 -6.45 3.91 -15.33
CA ALA A 42 -5.98 2.76 -16.09
C ALA A 42 -5.14 3.15 -17.32
N THR A 43 -5.37 4.33 -17.92
CA THR A 43 -4.56 4.80 -19.06
C THR A 43 -3.16 5.27 -18.68
N ILE A 44 -2.96 5.69 -17.43
CA ILE A 44 -1.67 6.22 -16.96
C ILE A 44 -0.82 5.16 -16.26
N ILE A 45 -1.39 3.99 -15.93
CA ILE A 45 -0.64 2.82 -15.44
C ILE A 45 -0.10 2.05 -16.65
N PRO A 46 1.23 1.97 -16.84
CA PRO A 46 1.78 1.23 -17.96
C PRO A 46 1.50 -0.28 -17.80
N PRO A 47 1.19 -1.02 -18.89
CA PRO A 47 1.04 -2.47 -18.82
C PRO A 47 2.31 -3.15 -18.32
N MET A 48 2.17 -4.35 -17.72
CA MET A 48 3.31 -5.11 -17.20
C MET A 48 4.40 -5.34 -18.26
N ALA A 49 4.02 -5.62 -19.50
CA ALA A 49 4.95 -5.79 -20.62
C ALA A 49 5.84 -4.54 -20.86
N THR A 50 5.29 -3.34 -20.68
CA THR A 50 6.03 -2.08 -20.81
C THR A 50 6.95 -1.88 -19.61
N GLN A 51 6.47 -2.14 -18.38
CA GLN A 51 7.27 -1.97 -17.17
C GLN A 51 8.43 -2.96 -17.09
N ALA A 52 8.25 -4.20 -17.58
CA ALA A 52 9.28 -5.23 -17.62
C ALA A 52 10.23 -5.15 -18.82
N ALA A 53 9.97 -4.28 -19.80
CA ALA A 53 10.74 -4.25 -21.04
C ALA A 53 12.22 -3.95 -20.78
N GLY A 54 13.10 -4.88 -21.17
CA GLY A 54 14.55 -4.75 -20.99
C GLY A 54 15.03 -4.96 -19.54
N ARG A 55 14.14 -5.34 -18.62
CA ARG A 55 14.44 -5.63 -17.22
C ARG A 55 14.83 -7.10 -17.04
N ALA A 56 15.67 -7.39 -16.06
CA ALA A 56 16.16 -8.73 -15.71
C ALA A 56 15.13 -9.51 -14.87
N VAL A 57 13.87 -9.50 -15.30
CA VAL A 57 12.76 -10.21 -14.66
C VAL A 57 11.93 -10.98 -15.69
N THR A 58 11.29 -12.05 -15.25
CA THR A 58 10.15 -12.67 -15.94
C THR A 58 8.88 -12.37 -15.16
N TRP A 59 7.74 -12.43 -15.84
CA TRP A 59 6.45 -12.30 -15.20
C TRP A 59 5.42 -13.21 -15.85
N GLU A 60 4.41 -13.59 -15.07
CA GLU A 60 3.24 -14.32 -15.54
C GLU A 60 2.00 -13.88 -14.76
N ASP A 61 0.85 -13.92 -15.41
CA ASP A 61 -0.44 -13.75 -14.75
C ASP A 61 -0.99 -15.13 -14.35
N ARG A 62 -1.66 -15.17 -13.20
CA ARG A 62 -2.35 -16.36 -12.71
C ARG A 62 -3.67 -15.98 -12.05
N THR A 63 -4.67 -16.80 -12.29
CA THR A 63 -5.93 -16.79 -11.55
C THR A 63 -5.81 -17.71 -10.33
N ILE A 64 -6.11 -17.20 -9.13
CA ILE A 64 -6.05 -17.92 -7.86
C ILE A 64 -7.43 -17.92 -7.18
N PRO A 65 -7.74 -18.90 -6.31
CA PRO A 65 -9.01 -18.90 -5.59
C PRO A 65 -9.17 -17.64 -4.72
N GLY A 66 -10.32 -16.99 -4.81
CA GLY A 66 -10.71 -15.93 -3.89
C GLY A 66 -11.30 -16.47 -2.58
N PRO A 67 -11.73 -15.57 -1.66
CA PRO A 67 -12.45 -15.95 -0.46
C PRO A 67 -13.72 -16.77 -0.76
N ASP A 68 -14.20 -17.55 0.22
CA ASP A 68 -15.42 -18.34 0.06
C ASP A 68 -16.61 -17.48 -0.42
N GLY A 69 -17.18 -17.86 -1.58
CA GLY A 69 -18.31 -17.16 -2.20
C GLY A 69 -17.92 -15.88 -2.96
N ALA A 70 -16.64 -15.54 -3.06
CA ALA A 70 -16.11 -14.49 -3.91
C ALA A 70 -15.60 -15.06 -5.25
N PRO A 71 -15.44 -14.23 -6.30
CA PRO A 71 -14.78 -14.65 -7.53
C PRO A 71 -13.29 -14.96 -7.30
N ASP A 72 -12.69 -15.68 -8.25
CA ASP A 72 -11.25 -15.84 -8.31
C ASP A 72 -10.53 -14.49 -8.48
N ILE A 73 -9.26 -14.45 -8.07
CA ILE A 73 -8.41 -13.26 -8.04
C ILE A 73 -7.31 -13.40 -9.09
N GLU A 74 -7.09 -12.34 -9.86
CA GLU A 74 -5.91 -12.26 -10.75
C GLU A 74 -4.69 -11.79 -9.96
N VAL A 75 -3.55 -12.46 -10.16
CA VAL A 75 -2.26 -12.02 -9.63
C VAL A 75 -1.21 -11.98 -10.73
N THR A 76 -0.27 -11.06 -10.63
CA THR A 76 0.94 -11.05 -11.47
C THR A 76 2.13 -11.46 -10.62
N ILE A 77 2.80 -12.53 -11.03
CA ILE A 77 4.00 -13.03 -10.36
C ILE A 77 5.22 -12.48 -11.10
N VAL A 78 6.11 -11.80 -10.40
CA VAL A 78 7.36 -11.23 -10.93
C VAL A 78 8.54 -12.00 -10.33
N ARG A 79 9.44 -12.51 -11.17
CA ARG A 79 10.61 -13.29 -10.76
C ARG A 79 11.89 -12.72 -11.37
N PRO A 80 13.02 -12.71 -10.64
CA PRO A 80 14.31 -12.40 -11.25
C PRO A 80 14.68 -13.47 -12.30
N THR A 81 15.29 -13.07 -13.41
CA THR A 81 15.78 -14.02 -14.44
C THR A 81 16.95 -14.87 -13.94
N ALA A 82 17.71 -14.36 -12.98
CA ALA A 82 18.78 -15.07 -12.28
C ALA A 82 18.48 -15.08 -10.77
N PRO A 83 17.84 -16.14 -10.24
CA PRO A 83 17.51 -16.23 -8.82
C PRO A 83 18.77 -16.14 -7.94
N ALA A 84 18.76 -15.23 -6.97
CA ALA A 84 19.82 -15.09 -5.98
C ALA A 84 19.66 -16.07 -4.80
N TYR A 85 18.44 -16.58 -4.59
CA TYR A 85 18.08 -17.43 -3.47
C TYR A 85 17.23 -18.62 -3.94
N ALA A 86 17.31 -19.72 -3.19
CA ALA A 86 16.43 -20.88 -3.33
C ALA A 86 16.28 -21.55 -1.95
N PRO A 87 15.13 -21.43 -1.26
CA PRO A 87 13.95 -20.65 -1.63
C PRO A 87 14.16 -19.12 -1.50
N ALA A 88 13.43 -18.34 -2.29
CA ALA A 88 13.56 -16.88 -2.35
C ALA A 88 12.66 -16.15 -1.33
N PRO A 89 13.09 -15.01 -0.77
CA PRO A 89 12.19 -14.11 -0.06
C PRO A 89 11.11 -13.58 -1.01
N ALA A 90 9.94 -13.22 -0.47
CA ALA A 90 8.80 -12.81 -1.28
C ALA A 90 8.09 -11.55 -0.78
N VAL A 91 7.41 -10.89 -1.71
CA VAL A 91 6.62 -9.69 -1.46
C VAL A 91 5.21 -9.90 -2.00
N LEU A 92 4.21 -9.88 -1.12
CA LEU A 92 2.84 -9.62 -1.52
C LEU A 92 2.70 -8.11 -1.75
N SER A 93 2.57 -7.71 -3.02
CA SER A 93 2.48 -6.32 -3.45
C SER A 93 1.02 -5.92 -3.60
N ILE A 94 0.58 -4.95 -2.80
CA ILE A 94 -0.80 -4.48 -2.75
C ILE A 94 -0.83 -3.03 -3.26
N HIS A 95 -1.58 -2.80 -4.34
CA HIS A 95 -1.60 -1.49 -4.98
C HIS A 95 -2.37 -0.43 -4.19
N GLY A 96 -2.05 0.85 -4.44
CA GLY A 96 -2.77 2.00 -3.89
C GLY A 96 -4.04 2.34 -4.67
N GLY A 97 -4.53 3.58 -4.51
CA GLY A 97 -5.71 4.07 -5.25
C GLY A 97 -6.98 4.17 -4.40
N GLY A 98 -6.85 4.39 -3.09
CA GLY A 98 -7.99 4.63 -2.20
C GLY A 98 -8.99 3.47 -2.11
N MET A 99 -8.60 2.24 -2.49
CA MET A 99 -9.49 1.07 -2.62
C MET A 99 -10.66 1.24 -3.63
N VAL A 100 -10.62 2.32 -4.41
CA VAL A 100 -11.63 2.68 -5.42
C VAL A 100 -11.01 2.88 -6.80
N LEU A 101 -9.69 2.93 -6.93
CA LEU A 101 -8.90 3.07 -8.16
C LEU A 101 -7.76 2.04 -8.17
N GLY A 102 -7.07 1.98 -9.32
CA GLY A 102 -5.86 1.17 -9.48
C GLY A 102 -6.14 -0.23 -10.02
N THR A 103 -5.05 -0.91 -10.33
CA THR A 103 -5.01 -2.33 -10.72
C THR A 103 -3.74 -2.94 -10.14
N ARG A 104 -3.58 -4.27 -10.22
CA ARG A 104 -2.35 -4.97 -9.78
C ARG A 104 -1.08 -4.45 -10.44
N PHE A 105 -1.17 -3.74 -11.57
CA PHE A 105 -0.02 -3.15 -12.26
C PHE A 105 0.44 -1.82 -11.64
N PHE A 106 -0.37 -1.19 -10.78
CA PHE A 106 0.02 0.04 -10.12
C PHE A 106 0.99 -0.25 -8.96
N GLY A 107 2.26 0.12 -9.16
CA GLY A 107 3.34 -0.16 -8.22
C GLY A 107 4.25 -1.33 -8.61
N THR A 108 3.98 -2.02 -9.73
CA THR A 108 4.86 -3.14 -10.16
C THR A 108 6.24 -2.69 -10.58
N GLY A 109 6.45 -1.42 -10.97
CA GLY A 109 7.80 -0.85 -11.15
C GLY A 109 8.69 -1.02 -9.91
N GLU A 110 8.17 -0.70 -8.71
CA GLU A 110 8.91 -0.91 -7.45
C GLU A 110 9.13 -2.41 -7.18
N LEU A 111 8.15 -3.25 -7.48
CA LEU A 111 8.27 -4.71 -7.35
C LEU A 111 9.35 -5.30 -8.26
N ILE A 112 9.45 -4.82 -9.50
CA ILE A 112 10.51 -5.18 -10.46
C ILE A 112 11.87 -4.72 -9.91
N ASP A 113 11.97 -3.49 -9.42
CA ASP A 113 13.21 -2.97 -8.83
C ASP A 113 13.67 -3.78 -7.62
N LEU A 114 12.73 -4.30 -6.81
CA LEU A 114 13.03 -5.20 -5.71
C LEU A 114 13.48 -6.57 -6.21
N ALA A 115 12.80 -7.14 -7.20
CA ALA A 115 13.16 -8.43 -7.78
C ALA A 115 14.58 -8.40 -8.36
N GLU A 116 14.94 -7.35 -9.10
CA GLU A 116 16.28 -7.20 -9.68
C GLU A 116 17.37 -6.96 -8.63
N ARG A 117 17.13 -6.08 -7.66
CA ARG A 117 18.16 -5.70 -6.67
C ARG A 117 18.37 -6.78 -5.61
N HIS A 118 17.29 -7.45 -5.21
CA HIS A 118 17.26 -8.28 -4.01
C HIS A 118 16.86 -9.73 -4.28
N GLY A 119 16.65 -10.11 -5.54
CA GLY A 119 16.26 -11.47 -5.90
C GLY A 119 14.96 -11.94 -5.25
N VAL A 120 14.07 -11.01 -4.86
CA VAL A 120 12.77 -11.35 -4.28
C VAL A 120 11.80 -11.80 -5.37
N ILE A 121 10.85 -12.66 -5.02
CA ILE A 121 9.72 -12.99 -5.88
C ILE A 121 8.51 -12.15 -5.44
N GLY A 122 7.94 -11.41 -6.39
CA GLY A 122 6.80 -10.54 -6.14
C GLY A 122 5.49 -11.16 -6.60
N VAL A 123 4.42 -10.98 -5.84
CA VAL A 123 3.05 -11.30 -6.25
C VAL A 123 2.20 -10.06 -6.08
N ALA A 124 1.82 -9.44 -7.20
CA ALA A 124 0.93 -8.28 -7.21
C ALA A 124 -0.53 -8.72 -7.33
N VAL A 125 -1.39 -8.31 -6.40
CA VAL A 125 -2.77 -8.77 -6.26
C VAL A 125 -3.79 -7.80 -6.88
N GLU A 126 -4.73 -8.31 -7.68
CA GLU A 126 -5.89 -7.57 -8.21
C GLU A 126 -7.08 -7.69 -7.26
N TYR A 127 -7.09 -6.90 -6.18
CA TYR A 127 -8.20 -6.95 -5.23
C TYR A 127 -9.44 -6.21 -5.77
N ARG A 128 -10.63 -6.64 -5.34
CA ARG A 128 -11.90 -6.02 -5.75
C ARG A 128 -12.04 -4.58 -5.25
N LEU A 129 -12.56 -3.67 -6.07
CA LEU A 129 -12.70 -2.26 -5.72
C LEU A 129 -14.09 -1.88 -5.18
N ALA A 130 -14.13 -0.88 -4.29
CA ALA A 130 -15.35 -0.22 -3.86
C ALA A 130 -15.76 0.88 -4.87
N PRO A 131 -17.06 1.16 -5.07
CA PRO A 131 -18.20 0.77 -4.24
C PRO A 131 -18.84 -0.58 -4.56
N GLU A 132 -18.47 -1.26 -5.63
CA GLU A 132 -19.08 -2.54 -6.03
C GLU A 132 -18.83 -3.64 -5.00
N HIS A 133 -17.66 -3.60 -4.38
CA HIS A 133 -17.26 -4.48 -3.30
C HIS A 133 -16.83 -3.64 -2.09
N PRO A 134 -17.76 -3.26 -1.19
CA PRO A 134 -17.44 -2.55 0.04
C PRO A 134 -16.50 -3.34 0.95
N GLY A 135 -15.88 -2.65 1.91
CA GLY A 135 -15.02 -3.27 2.91
C GLY A 135 -15.78 -4.35 3.72
N PRO A 136 -15.12 -5.47 4.09
CA PRO A 136 -13.68 -5.74 4.00
C PRO A 136 -13.24 -6.50 2.73
N ALA A 137 -14.01 -6.51 1.64
CA ALA A 137 -13.74 -7.35 0.46
C ALA A 137 -12.29 -7.27 -0.07
N GLN A 138 -11.73 -6.05 -0.10
CA GLN A 138 -10.35 -5.77 -0.51
C GLN A 138 -9.32 -6.53 0.35
N ALA A 139 -9.49 -6.46 1.66
CA ALA A 139 -8.58 -7.07 2.62
C ALA A 139 -8.70 -8.59 2.59
N GLU A 140 -9.92 -9.12 2.41
CA GLU A 140 -10.16 -10.55 2.20
C GLU A 140 -9.45 -11.07 0.95
N ASP A 141 -9.48 -10.33 -0.17
CA ASP A 141 -8.77 -10.73 -1.38
C ASP A 141 -7.25 -10.73 -1.19
N CYS A 142 -6.70 -9.69 -0.54
CA CYS A 142 -5.28 -9.61 -0.24
C CYS A 142 -4.83 -10.73 0.72
N TYR A 143 -5.65 -11.06 1.71
CA TYR A 143 -5.37 -12.14 2.66
C TYR A 143 -5.46 -13.51 1.98
N ALA A 144 -6.44 -13.74 1.11
CA ALA A 144 -6.53 -14.96 0.30
C ALA A 144 -5.29 -15.14 -0.60
N ALA A 145 -4.77 -14.05 -1.18
CA ALA A 145 -3.51 -14.08 -1.93
C ALA A 145 -2.31 -14.47 -1.05
N LEU A 146 -2.22 -14.00 0.20
CA LEU A 146 -1.18 -14.42 1.15
C LEU A 146 -1.31 -15.91 1.49
N GLU A 147 -2.52 -16.40 1.78
CA GLU A 147 -2.78 -17.81 2.06
C GLU A 147 -2.39 -18.69 0.87
N TRP A 148 -2.75 -18.26 -0.33
CA TRP A 148 -2.38 -18.94 -1.56
C TRP A 148 -0.86 -18.98 -1.77
N MET A 149 -0.15 -17.86 -1.57
CA MET A 149 1.31 -17.79 -1.68
C MET A 149 1.98 -18.78 -0.73
N ALA A 150 1.55 -18.81 0.53
CA ALA A 150 2.13 -19.70 1.53
C ALA A 150 1.83 -21.19 1.22
N ALA A 151 0.62 -21.50 0.75
CA ALA A 151 0.23 -22.85 0.37
C ALA A 151 0.96 -23.37 -0.89
N HIS A 152 1.39 -22.47 -1.78
CA HIS A 152 2.10 -22.80 -3.03
C HIS A 152 3.57 -22.39 -3.00
N ALA A 153 4.16 -22.27 -1.82
CA ALA A 153 5.51 -21.74 -1.64
C ALA A 153 6.57 -22.52 -2.46
N ASP A 154 6.48 -23.85 -2.47
CA ASP A 154 7.38 -24.72 -3.24
C ASP A 154 7.25 -24.49 -4.75
N GLU A 155 6.01 -24.33 -5.25
CA GLU A 155 5.74 -24.07 -6.67
C GLU A 155 6.24 -22.68 -7.09
N LEU A 156 6.06 -21.69 -6.22
CA LEU A 156 6.52 -20.33 -6.43
C LEU A 156 8.04 -20.19 -6.27
N GLY A 157 8.70 -21.14 -5.61
CA GLY A 157 10.12 -21.08 -5.25
C GLY A 157 10.40 -20.07 -4.13
N ILE A 158 9.43 -19.81 -3.24
CA ILE A 158 9.52 -18.83 -2.17
C ILE A 158 9.67 -19.47 -0.80
N ASP A 159 10.27 -18.75 0.14
CA ASP A 159 10.38 -19.12 1.54
C ASP A 159 9.15 -18.56 2.28
N PRO A 160 8.24 -19.41 2.79
CA PRO A 160 7.01 -18.96 3.45
C PRO A 160 7.29 -18.21 4.76
N ASP A 161 8.48 -18.33 5.35
CA ASP A 161 8.89 -17.58 6.54
C ASP A 161 9.49 -16.19 6.20
N ARG A 162 9.69 -15.87 4.91
CA ARG A 162 10.28 -14.62 4.41
C ARG A 162 9.34 -13.90 3.43
N ILE A 163 8.04 -13.89 3.74
CA ILE A 163 7.03 -13.11 3.01
C ILE A 163 6.77 -11.78 3.73
N ILE A 164 6.81 -10.66 3.04
CA ILE A 164 6.26 -9.39 3.54
C ILE A 164 4.99 -9.00 2.78
N ALA A 165 4.08 -8.29 3.45
CA ALA A 165 3.03 -7.53 2.79
C ALA A 165 3.53 -6.10 2.59
N SER A 166 3.37 -5.56 1.39
CA SER A 166 3.90 -4.24 1.04
C SER A 166 2.90 -3.47 0.18
N GLY A 167 2.69 -2.21 0.50
CA GLY A 167 1.88 -1.33 -0.32
C GLY A 167 2.00 0.14 0.07
N MET A 168 1.54 0.99 -0.85
CA MET A 168 1.51 2.44 -0.71
C MET A 168 0.07 2.93 -0.65
N SER A 169 -0.23 3.98 0.12
CA SER A 169 -1.57 4.56 0.24
C SER A 169 -2.60 3.52 0.75
N ALA A 170 -3.68 3.29 0.02
CA ALA A 170 -4.63 2.20 0.27
C ALA A 170 -3.96 0.82 0.40
N GLY A 171 -2.92 0.53 -0.41
CA GLY A 171 -2.20 -0.74 -0.32
C GLY A 171 -1.39 -0.88 0.96
N GLY A 172 -0.94 0.24 1.53
CA GLY A 172 -0.35 0.27 2.87
C GLY A 172 -1.39 -0.04 3.94
N GLY A 173 -2.59 0.54 3.84
CA GLY A 173 -3.73 0.20 4.69
C GLY A 173 -4.09 -1.28 4.63
N LEU A 174 -4.20 -1.84 3.43
CA LEU A 174 -4.50 -3.25 3.20
C LEU A 174 -3.36 -4.17 3.68
N SER A 175 -2.09 -3.76 3.57
CA SER A 175 -0.96 -4.49 4.16
C SER A 175 -1.06 -4.60 5.68
N ALA A 176 -1.50 -3.52 6.35
CA ALA A 176 -1.79 -3.52 7.78
C ALA A 176 -2.99 -4.41 8.13
N ALA A 177 -4.05 -4.38 7.31
CA ALA A 177 -5.22 -5.26 7.47
C ALA A 177 -4.83 -6.75 7.34
N VAL A 178 -4.03 -7.12 6.35
CA VAL A 178 -3.51 -8.48 6.19
C VAL A 178 -2.69 -8.90 7.41
N ALA A 179 -1.84 -8.03 7.95
CA ALA A 179 -1.09 -8.32 9.18
C ALA A 179 -2.01 -8.56 10.39
N LEU A 180 -3.08 -7.79 10.55
CA LEU A 180 -4.11 -8.02 11.57
C LEU A 180 -4.78 -9.39 11.36
N MET A 181 -5.23 -9.67 10.13
CA MET A 181 -5.92 -10.92 9.80
C MET A 181 -5.03 -12.15 10.01
N THR A 182 -3.77 -12.10 9.60
CA THR A 182 -2.78 -13.16 9.87
C THR A 182 -2.69 -13.48 11.35
N ARG A 183 -2.57 -12.45 12.21
CA ARG A 183 -2.50 -12.64 13.66
C ARG A 183 -3.80 -13.23 14.20
N ASP A 184 -4.93 -12.63 13.84
CA ASP A 184 -6.23 -12.95 14.43
C ASP A 184 -6.78 -14.31 13.98
N ARG A 185 -6.43 -14.74 12.75
CA ARG A 185 -6.89 -16.00 12.16
C ARG A 185 -5.87 -17.14 12.29
N GLY A 186 -4.68 -16.86 12.81
CA GLY A 186 -3.58 -17.85 12.86
C GLY A 186 -3.08 -18.27 11.48
N GLY A 187 -3.15 -17.35 10.51
CA GLY A 187 -2.75 -17.57 9.11
C GLY A 187 -1.24 -17.60 8.89
N PRO A 188 -0.79 -17.57 7.62
CA PRO A 188 0.63 -17.55 7.29
C PRO A 188 1.34 -16.36 7.92
N ARG A 189 2.49 -16.63 8.54
CA ARG A 189 3.30 -15.58 9.18
C ARG A 189 3.90 -14.63 8.15
N LEU A 190 3.80 -13.34 8.43
CA LEU A 190 4.57 -12.31 7.71
C LEU A 190 5.91 -12.05 8.42
N ALA A 191 6.98 -11.94 7.64
CA ALA A 191 8.28 -11.45 8.10
C ALA A 191 8.23 -9.96 8.47
N GLY A 192 7.33 -9.21 7.84
CA GLY A 192 7.11 -7.79 8.08
C GLY A 192 5.99 -7.21 7.22
N GLN A 193 5.64 -5.96 7.50
CA GLN A 193 4.66 -5.15 6.76
C GLN A 193 5.30 -3.80 6.39
N LEU A 194 5.32 -3.45 5.10
CA LEU A 194 5.81 -2.17 4.61
C LEU A 194 4.61 -1.29 4.24
N LEU A 195 4.41 -0.25 5.05
CA LEU A 195 3.26 0.64 5.01
C LEU A 195 3.72 2.03 4.53
N GLY A 196 3.67 2.27 3.22
CA GLY A 196 4.00 3.57 2.65
C GLY A 196 2.77 4.49 2.60
N CYS A 197 2.88 5.70 3.16
CA CYS A 197 1.80 6.68 3.37
C CYS A 197 0.41 6.03 3.59
N PRO A 198 0.27 5.14 4.58
CA PRO A 198 -0.85 4.20 4.62
C PRO A 198 -2.18 4.88 4.94
N MET A 199 -3.22 4.54 4.18
CA MET A 199 -4.61 4.94 4.44
C MET A 199 -5.22 3.98 5.48
N LEU A 200 -5.38 4.45 6.72
CA LEU A 200 -5.67 3.63 7.89
C LEU A 200 -7.00 3.96 8.58
N ASP A 201 -7.46 5.21 8.49
CA ASP A 201 -8.56 5.72 9.34
C ASP A 201 -9.74 6.32 8.55
N ASP A 202 -10.91 5.67 8.61
CA ASP A 202 -12.13 6.14 7.93
C ASP A 202 -12.71 7.44 8.50
N ARG A 203 -12.33 7.80 9.74
CA ARG A 203 -12.84 8.97 10.46
C ARG A 203 -12.37 10.28 9.83
N ASN A 204 -11.20 10.27 9.18
CA ASN A 204 -10.65 11.41 8.41
C ASN A 204 -10.71 12.76 9.18
N ASP A 205 -10.43 12.72 10.49
CA ASP A 205 -10.62 13.81 11.44
C ASP A 205 -9.34 14.22 12.19
N THR A 206 -8.17 13.87 11.64
CA THR A 206 -6.88 14.29 12.16
C THR A 206 -6.56 15.75 11.83
N VAL A 207 -5.48 16.31 12.41
CA VAL A 207 -5.04 17.66 12.06
C VAL A 207 -4.48 17.66 10.65
N SER A 208 -3.69 16.66 10.28
CA SER A 208 -3.15 16.50 8.93
C SER A 208 -4.25 16.42 7.86
N SER A 209 -5.32 15.67 8.08
CA SER A 209 -6.41 15.61 7.09
C SER A 209 -7.08 16.97 6.88
N ARG A 210 -7.27 17.75 7.95
CA ARG A 210 -7.83 19.11 7.88
C ARG A 210 -6.85 20.15 7.32
N GLN A 211 -5.55 19.87 7.33
CA GLN A 211 -4.53 20.73 6.72
C GLN A 211 -4.56 20.64 5.18
N TYR A 212 -4.90 19.47 4.62
CA TYR A 212 -4.90 19.20 3.17
C TYR A 212 -6.32 19.02 2.64
N ASP A 213 -7.11 20.09 2.74
CA ASP A 213 -8.51 20.13 2.32
C ASP A 213 -8.66 20.90 1.00
N GLY A 214 -8.97 20.21 -0.10
CA GLY A 214 -9.14 20.82 -1.43
C GLY A 214 -7.86 20.96 -2.26
N PHE A 215 -6.71 20.44 -1.81
CA PHE A 215 -5.44 20.53 -2.55
C PHE A 215 -4.44 19.43 -2.14
N GLY A 216 -3.40 19.25 -2.96
CA GLY A 216 -2.36 18.23 -2.79
C GLY A 216 -2.60 17.01 -3.68
N ALA A 217 -1.74 15.99 -3.53
CA ALA A 217 -1.84 14.75 -4.33
C ALA A 217 -2.96 13.81 -3.86
N TRP A 218 -3.37 13.90 -2.60
CA TRP A 218 -4.55 13.19 -2.08
C TRP A 218 -5.18 14.05 -1.00
N ASP A 219 -6.22 14.79 -1.35
CA ASP A 219 -6.86 15.73 -0.45
C ASP A 219 -7.93 15.07 0.43
N ARG A 220 -8.44 15.85 1.38
CA ARG A 220 -9.50 15.41 2.29
C ARG A 220 -10.77 14.95 1.57
N HIS A 221 -11.14 15.58 0.44
CA HIS A 221 -12.34 15.22 -0.32
C HIS A 221 -12.19 13.88 -1.02
N ASN A 222 -11.04 13.61 -1.64
CA ASN A 222 -10.73 12.34 -2.28
C ASN A 222 -10.75 11.22 -1.23
N ASN A 223 -10.17 11.49 -0.05
CA ASN A 223 -10.23 10.56 1.07
C ASN A 223 -11.67 10.32 1.57
N ASP A 224 -12.50 11.37 1.66
CA ASP A 224 -13.91 11.25 2.03
C ASP A 224 -14.70 10.45 1.00
N THR A 225 -14.50 10.68 -0.30
CA THR A 225 -15.14 9.92 -1.38
C THR A 225 -14.77 8.43 -1.28
N ALA A 226 -13.48 8.13 -1.13
CA ALA A 226 -12.98 6.76 -1.04
C ALA A 226 -13.57 6.03 0.19
N TRP A 227 -13.45 6.60 1.39
CA TRP A 227 -14.02 5.98 2.59
C TRP A 227 -15.54 5.82 2.51
N ASN A 228 -16.27 6.79 1.96
CA ASN A 228 -17.72 6.64 1.75
C ASN A 228 -18.06 5.46 0.83
N ALA A 229 -17.30 5.25 -0.24
CA ALA A 229 -17.49 4.10 -1.12
C ALA A 229 -17.18 2.76 -0.42
N ILE A 230 -16.14 2.73 0.41
CA ILE A 230 -15.69 1.53 1.12
C ILE A 230 -16.65 1.14 2.24
N THR A 231 -17.10 2.09 3.05
CA THR A 231 -17.85 1.80 4.29
C THR A 231 -19.35 2.07 4.17
N GLY A 232 -19.80 2.80 3.14
CA GLY A 232 -21.20 3.17 2.97
C GLY A 232 -21.78 3.85 4.21
N SER A 233 -22.96 3.40 4.65
CA SER A 233 -23.66 3.92 5.83
C SER A 233 -22.96 3.65 7.17
N ASP A 234 -21.92 2.82 7.17
CA ASP A 234 -21.27 2.36 8.40
C ASP A 234 -20.15 3.30 8.81
N ARG A 235 -19.74 4.20 7.92
CA ARG A 235 -18.67 5.17 8.14
C ARG A 235 -18.82 5.91 9.45
N GLY A 236 -17.72 6.03 10.20
CA GLY A 236 -17.69 6.75 11.47
C GLY A 236 -18.40 6.04 12.63
N THR A 237 -19.00 4.87 12.40
CA THR A 237 -19.64 4.06 13.46
C THR A 237 -18.73 2.90 13.89
N ASP A 238 -19.07 2.27 15.02
CA ASP A 238 -18.34 1.09 15.54
C ASP A 238 -18.58 -0.18 14.69
N ARG A 239 -19.36 -0.09 13.61
CA ARG A 239 -19.59 -1.19 12.66
C ARG A 239 -18.49 -1.35 11.63
N VAL A 240 -17.61 -0.35 11.47
CA VAL A 240 -16.46 -0.45 10.56
C VAL A 240 -15.45 -1.43 11.14
N SER A 241 -15.19 -2.52 10.41
CA SER A 241 -14.23 -3.55 10.80
C SER A 241 -12.80 -2.99 10.86
N PRO A 242 -11.96 -3.45 11.81
CA PRO A 242 -10.52 -3.14 11.80
C PRO A 242 -9.80 -3.69 10.56
N TYR A 243 -10.37 -4.68 9.86
CA TYR A 243 -9.82 -5.15 8.58
C TYR A 243 -10.16 -4.21 7.41
N THR A 244 -11.10 -3.29 7.60
CA THR A 244 -11.42 -2.22 6.63
C THR A 244 -10.67 -0.93 6.97
N SER A 245 -10.62 -0.57 8.26
CA SER A 245 -9.88 0.60 8.77
C SER A 245 -8.97 0.17 9.92
N PRO A 246 -7.70 -0.18 9.64
CA PRO A 246 -6.76 -0.70 10.64
C PRO A 246 -6.55 0.20 11.87
N ALA A 247 -6.74 1.51 11.73
CA ALA A 247 -6.68 2.43 12.86
C ALA A 247 -7.76 2.14 13.93
N ARG A 248 -8.78 1.34 13.64
CA ARG A 248 -9.80 0.92 14.60
C ARG A 248 -9.44 -0.31 15.43
N ALA A 249 -8.35 -1.01 15.14
CA ALA A 249 -7.99 -2.21 15.90
C ALA A 249 -7.63 -1.88 17.36
N ASP A 250 -8.38 -2.44 18.32
CA ASP A 250 -8.14 -2.19 19.75
C ASP A 250 -6.81 -2.76 20.24
N ASP A 251 -6.35 -3.85 19.62
CA ASP A 251 -5.07 -4.50 19.94
C ASP A 251 -4.17 -4.57 18.70
N LEU A 252 -2.94 -4.06 18.84
CA LEU A 252 -1.85 -4.14 17.85
C LEU A 252 -0.67 -4.99 18.36
N SER A 253 -0.85 -5.76 19.42
CA SER A 253 0.13 -6.71 19.92
C SER A 253 0.33 -7.86 18.92
N GLY A 254 1.52 -8.44 18.90
CA GLY A 254 1.81 -9.65 18.11
C GLY A 254 1.83 -9.46 16.58
N LEU A 255 1.72 -8.23 16.07
CA LEU A 255 1.82 -7.95 14.64
C LEU A 255 3.23 -8.18 14.10
N ALA A 256 3.30 -8.50 12.81
CA ALA A 256 4.56 -8.56 12.08
C ALA A 256 5.27 -7.19 12.14
N PRO A 257 6.62 -7.15 12.20
CA PRO A 257 7.38 -5.90 12.25
C PRO A 257 6.94 -4.92 11.15
N ALA A 258 6.67 -3.68 11.52
CA ALA A 258 6.21 -2.65 10.59
C ALA A 258 7.32 -1.69 10.18
N PHE A 259 7.43 -1.39 8.89
CA PHE A 259 8.05 -0.17 8.39
C PHE A 259 6.94 0.76 7.94
N ILE A 260 6.91 1.96 8.51
CA ILE A 260 5.89 2.96 8.25
C ILE A 260 6.62 4.20 7.76
N GLU A 261 6.22 4.71 6.62
CA GLU A 261 6.70 6.02 6.17
C GLU A 261 5.56 6.89 5.69
N VAL A 262 5.72 8.19 5.86
CA VAL A 262 4.70 9.18 5.47
C VAL A 262 5.36 10.52 5.23
N GLY A 263 4.79 11.32 4.34
CA GLY A 263 5.17 12.71 4.18
C GLY A 263 4.74 13.56 5.39
N ALA A 264 5.54 14.56 5.75
CA ALA A 264 5.14 15.54 6.75
C ALA A 264 4.03 16.48 6.23
N ALA A 265 3.94 16.61 4.90
CA ALA A 265 3.04 17.50 4.20
C ALA A 265 1.96 16.73 3.42
N GLU A 266 1.23 15.83 4.08
CA GLU A 266 0.13 15.09 3.48
C GLU A 266 -0.98 14.70 4.47
N THR A 267 -2.11 14.22 3.91
CA THR A 267 -3.34 13.84 4.62
C THR A 267 -3.13 12.77 5.68
N PHE A 268 -2.37 11.71 5.39
CA PHE A 268 -2.26 10.52 6.27
C PHE A 268 -1.18 10.60 7.35
N ARG A 269 -0.48 11.73 7.49
CA ARG A 269 0.62 11.90 8.45
C ARG A 269 0.21 11.47 9.87
N ASP A 270 -0.85 12.04 10.40
CA ASP A 270 -1.18 11.87 11.81
C ASP A 270 -1.68 10.45 12.11
N GLU A 271 -2.45 9.82 11.22
CA GLU A 271 -2.94 8.45 11.41
C GLU A 271 -1.81 7.41 11.31
N ALA A 272 -0.83 7.62 10.42
CA ALA A 272 0.35 6.77 10.33
C ALA A 272 1.23 6.87 11.60
N VAL A 273 1.39 8.09 12.14
CA VAL A 273 2.11 8.33 13.40
C VAL A 273 1.38 7.68 14.58
N ASP A 274 0.06 7.85 14.69
CA ASP A 274 -0.76 7.22 15.74
C ASP A 274 -0.65 5.69 15.71
N TYR A 275 -0.76 5.11 14.52
CA TYR A 275 -0.67 3.66 14.34
C TYR A 275 0.70 3.12 14.80
N ALA A 276 1.80 3.79 14.44
CA ALA A 276 3.15 3.42 14.90
C ALA A 276 3.28 3.53 16.44
N LEU A 277 2.77 4.61 17.03
CA LEU A 277 2.76 4.81 18.49
C LEU A 277 2.02 3.68 19.21
N ARG A 278 0.88 3.25 18.67
CA ARG A 278 0.08 2.16 19.23
C ARG A 278 0.72 0.79 19.06
N ILE A 279 1.46 0.55 17.97
CA ILE A 279 2.28 -0.67 17.83
C ILE A 279 3.34 -0.70 18.93
N TRP A 280 4.06 0.40 19.17
CA TRP A 280 5.07 0.42 20.24
C TRP A 280 4.47 0.30 21.64
N ALA A 281 3.25 0.83 21.85
CA ALA A 281 2.56 0.73 23.14
C ALA A 281 2.29 -0.72 23.58
N THR A 282 2.25 -1.67 22.64
CA THR A 282 2.08 -3.10 22.93
C THR A 282 3.41 -3.86 23.06
N GLY A 283 4.55 -3.19 22.86
CA GLY A 283 5.87 -3.80 22.77
C GLY A 283 6.19 -4.44 21.41
N SER A 284 5.28 -4.31 20.44
CA SER A 284 5.51 -4.72 19.05
C SER A 284 6.52 -3.82 18.34
N ARG A 285 7.03 -4.27 17.18
CA ARG A 285 8.13 -3.63 16.47
C ARG A 285 7.60 -2.76 15.32
N ALA A 286 7.84 -1.46 15.40
CA ALA A 286 7.67 -0.54 14.27
C ALA A 286 8.93 0.33 14.05
N GLU A 287 9.14 0.73 12.81
CA GLU A 287 10.06 1.79 12.37
C GLU A 287 9.24 2.84 11.64
N LEU A 288 9.31 4.11 12.06
CA LEU A 288 8.53 5.21 11.48
C LEU A 288 9.47 6.27 10.91
N HIS A 289 9.23 6.67 9.66
CA HIS A 289 9.86 7.81 9.02
C HIS A 289 8.82 8.85 8.61
N VAL A 290 8.96 10.09 9.10
CA VAL A 290 8.14 11.23 8.68
C VAL A 290 9.01 12.17 7.86
N TRP A 291 8.81 12.19 6.55
CA TRP A 291 9.68 12.89 5.61
C TRP A 291 9.30 14.37 5.48
N ALA A 292 10.17 15.26 5.95
CA ALA A 292 9.94 16.70 5.92
C ALA A 292 9.60 17.19 4.50
N GLY A 293 8.52 17.97 4.38
CA GLY A 293 8.05 18.51 3.09
C GLY A 293 7.49 17.50 2.09
N GLY A 294 7.54 16.19 2.39
CA GLY A 294 6.98 15.12 1.56
C GLY A 294 5.46 15.23 1.42
N TYR A 295 4.96 15.20 0.19
CA TYR A 295 3.54 15.04 -0.13
C TYR A 295 3.17 13.56 -0.32
N HIS A 296 1.88 13.24 -0.46
CA HIS A 296 1.41 11.87 -0.62
C HIS A 296 2.08 11.16 -1.82
N GLY A 297 2.81 10.06 -1.58
CA GLY A 297 3.49 9.30 -2.63
C GLY A 297 4.70 9.99 -3.28
N PHE A 298 5.29 11.01 -2.64
CA PHE A 298 6.32 11.88 -3.22
C PHE A 298 7.48 11.16 -3.90
N SER A 299 7.97 10.03 -3.35
CA SER A 299 9.14 9.34 -3.88
C SER A 299 8.91 8.76 -5.29
N GLY A 300 7.67 8.48 -5.67
CA GLY A 300 7.35 7.95 -7.01
C GLY A 300 7.34 9.02 -8.10
N PHE A 301 7.00 10.26 -7.75
CA PHE A 301 6.85 11.37 -8.71
C PHE A 301 7.99 12.39 -8.65
N SER A 302 8.82 12.32 -7.61
CA SER A 302 10.03 13.14 -7.44
C SER A 302 11.25 12.25 -7.13
N PRO A 303 11.58 11.23 -7.96
CA PRO A 303 12.58 10.22 -7.60
C PRO A 303 13.99 10.79 -7.37
N GLU A 304 14.32 11.89 -8.04
CA GLU A 304 15.65 12.53 -7.96
C GLU A 304 15.83 13.44 -6.73
N ALA A 305 14.74 13.77 -6.01
CA ALA A 305 14.83 14.62 -4.83
C ALA A 305 15.61 13.91 -3.70
N GLU A 306 16.41 14.67 -2.95
CA GLU A 306 17.24 14.11 -1.87
C GLU A 306 16.40 13.36 -0.84
N VAL A 307 15.25 13.93 -0.44
CA VAL A 307 14.32 13.29 0.50
C VAL A 307 13.73 11.99 -0.06
N SER A 308 13.48 11.89 -1.37
CA SER A 308 13.00 10.67 -2.02
C SER A 308 14.06 9.58 -2.02
N ARG A 309 15.32 9.94 -2.29
CA ARG A 309 16.45 9.00 -2.26
C ARG A 309 16.70 8.50 -0.84
N ALA A 310 16.59 9.37 0.16
CA ALA A 310 16.68 8.99 1.57
C ALA A 310 15.55 8.02 1.98
N ALA A 311 14.31 8.28 1.53
CA ALA A 311 13.16 7.41 1.77
C ALA A 311 13.36 6.00 1.19
N VAL A 312 13.77 5.92 -0.08
CA VAL A 312 14.10 4.65 -0.74
C VAL A 312 15.23 3.92 -0.02
N ALA A 313 16.28 4.63 0.41
CA ALA A 313 17.39 4.02 1.14
C ALA A 313 16.99 3.48 2.53
N ALA A 314 16.08 4.17 3.23
CA ALA A 314 15.53 3.70 4.51
C ALA A 314 14.70 2.43 4.35
N ARG A 315 13.78 2.41 3.36
CA ARG A 315 13.02 1.19 2.99
C ARG A 315 13.94 0.02 2.68
N ASP A 316 14.92 0.26 1.83
CA ASP A 316 15.90 -0.72 1.39
C ASP A 316 16.73 -1.29 2.57
N SER A 317 17.15 -0.43 3.52
CA SER A 317 17.78 -0.85 4.77
C SER A 317 16.89 -1.73 5.65
N TRP A 318 15.60 -1.41 5.75
CA TRP A 318 14.64 -2.23 6.49
C TRP A 318 14.37 -3.56 5.79
N LEU A 319 14.22 -3.57 4.47
CA LEU A 319 14.00 -4.78 3.67
C LEU A 319 15.15 -5.77 3.84
N ARG A 320 16.41 -5.32 3.73
CA ARG A 320 17.58 -6.20 3.92
C ARG A 320 17.59 -6.89 5.29
N ARG A 321 17.30 -6.16 6.35
CA ARG A 321 17.24 -6.73 7.72
C ARG A 321 16.06 -7.67 7.92
N THR A 322 14.91 -7.32 7.37
CA THR A 322 13.64 -8.06 7.56
C THR A 322 13.63 -9.35 6.76
N LEU A 323 14.02 -9.27 5.48
CA LEU A 323 14.09 -10.40 4.58
C LEU A 323 15.43 -11.14 4.61
N ARG A 324 16.42 -10.67 5.40
CA ARG A 324 17.75 -11.30 5.53
C ARG A 324 18.45 -11.45 4.17
N LEU A 325 18.60 -10.33 3.46
CA LEU A 325 19.13 -10.29 2.09
C LEU A 325 20.67 -10.22 2.04
N ASP A 326 21.36 -10.12 3.18
CA ASP A 326 22.82 -10.00 3.25
C ASP A 326 23.54 -11.37 3.24
N GLY A 327 23.01 -12.33 2.48
CA GLY A 327 23.58 -13.68 2.29
C GLY A 327 24.27 -13.84 0.95
#